data_AF-A0A4R9JF87-F1
#
_entry.id   AF-A0A4R9JF87-F1
#
_cell.length_a   1.000
_cell.length_b   1.000
_cell.length_c   1.000
_cell.angle_alpha   90.00
_cell.angle_beta   90.00
_cell.angle_gamma   90.00
#
_symmetry.space_group_name_H-M   'P 1'
#
loop_
_entity.id
_entity.type
_entity.pdbx_description
1 polymer ?
#
loop_
_entity_poly.entity_id
_entity_poly.type
_entity_poly.pdbx_seq_one_letter_code
_entity_poly.pdbx_strand_id
1 'polypeptide(L)'
;MKSKPFLLYPVALFFFVFLVDKIFLLPVFHEEFLQAGNSVFYFQRTVLAKRLLTDKELSDKKLALVFGDSRSYPFSELGIPEPYRKDWTLYNFSSPQGIPMNSYIQLKKLLESGVKPEFVILSLSPEAFDDNKGFILSPFLRMGCDKDCLDIVWKDIPLKEKWTYFLDKIFTIRSVELNLSLFTSRLKQGKLREYKSRYNQEFQLINYTKGEYLIYGVQSNPIEKIKKDTLRIGSLYMSSYSLGESQKPYVEAFLELTKKNQIKTLVLWPKVYGDYYNYYEKFHIKEIWWDPMEILATSYGAYPLNWNKPGTCDLFNDASHQSAFCFIDQMKEIWVNYAEK
;
A
#
# COMPACT_ATOMS: atom_id res chain seq x y z
N MET A 1 22.75 -17.66 47.93
CA MET A 1 22.58 -16.53 46.98
C MET A 1 22.33 -15.19 47.69
N LYS A 2 23.15 -14.79 48.69
CA LYS A 2 22.90 -13.58 49.51
C LYS A 2 23.97 -12.46 49.40
N SER A 3 24.87 -12.47 48.40
CA SER A 3 26.01 -11.53 48.39
C SER A 3 26.33 -10.83 47.06
N LYS A 4 25.42 -10.80 46.07
CA LYS A 4 25.66 -10.08 44.80
C LYS A 4 24.41 -9.30 44.32
N PRO A 5 23.97 -8.25 45.05
CA PRO A 5 22.77 -7.48 44.71
C PRO A 5 22.87 -6.77 43.36
N PHE A 6 24.08 -6.47 42.87
CA PHE A 6 24.29 -5.91 41.54
C PHE A 6 23.83 -6.83 40.40
N LEU A 7 23.71 -8.15 40.63
CA LEU A 7 23.13 -9.08 39.65
C LEU A 7 21.61 -8.91 39.50
N LEU A 8 20.94 -8.26 40.45
CA LEU A 8 19.53 -7.88 40.34
C LEU A 8 19.33 -6.59 39.57
N TYR A 9 20.37 -5.77 39.39
CA TYR A 9 20.25 -4.48 38.71
C TYR A 9 19.79 -4.60 37.25
N PRO A 10 20.34 -5.50 36.41
CA PRO A 10 19.82 -5.71 35.06
C PRO A 10 18.37 -6.19 35.02
N VAL A 11 17.97 -7.01 36.00
CA VAL A 11 16.59 -7.53 36.11
C VAL A 11 15.63 -6.41 36.52
N ALA A 12 16.00 -5.61 37.52
CA ALA A 12 15.22 -4.47 37.97
C ALA A 12 15.11 -3.39 36.88
N LEU A 13 16.20 -3.12 36.17
CA LEU A 13 16.21 -2.19 35.03
C LEU A 13 15.33 -2.71 33.89
N PHE A 14 15.41 -4.00 33.55
CA PHE A 14 14.55 -4.62 32.56
C PHE A 14 13.07 -4.48 32.96
N PHE A 15 12.73 -4.80 34.22
CA PHE A 15 11.36 -4.69 34.72
C PHE A 15 10.87 -3.24 34.70
N PHE A 16 11.73 -2.29 35.10
CA PHE A 16 11.41 -0.86 35.02
C PHE A 16 11.13 -0.41 33.58
N VAL A 17 12.02 -0.73 32.63
CA VAL A 17 11.84 -0.41 31.21
C VAL A 17 10.57 -1.07 30.65
N PHE A 18 10.32 -2.34 31.01
CA PHE A 18 9.12 -3.05 30.61
C PHE A 18 7.84 -2.41 31.15
N LEU A 19 7.84 -1.92 32.41
CA LEU A 19 6.69 -1.21 32.97
C LEU A 19 6.49 0.17 32.31
N VAL A 20 7.57 0.92 32.07
CA VAL A 20 7.51 2.20 31.36
C VAL A 20 6.97 2.02 29.94
N ASP A 21 7.35 0.94 29.26
CA ASP A 21 6.82 0.58 27.94
C ASP A 21 5.28 0.43 27.93
N LYS A 22 4.68 -0.04 29.03
CA LYS A 22 3.21 -0.24 29.09
C LYS A 22 2.42 1.07 29.12
N ILE A 23 3.06 2.20 29.40
CA ILE A 23 2.43 3.53 29.24
C ILE A 23 1.98 3.73 27.79
N PHE A 24 2.70 3.16 26.82
CA PHE A 24 2.38 3.29 25.39
C PHE A 24 1.15 2.51 24.95
N LEU A 25 0.55 1.66 25.80
CA LEU A 25 -0.73 1.01 25.52
C LEU A 25 -1.93 1.97 25.62
N LEU A 26 -1.73 3.17 26.16
CA LEU A 26 -2.81 4.14 26.30
C LEU A 26 -3.35 4.54 24.91
N PRO A 27 -4.69 4.64 24.73
CA PRO A 27 -5.32 4.94 23.43
C PRO A 27 -4.76 6.20 22.76
N VAL A 28 -4.33 7.18 23.55
CA VAL A 28 -3.71 8.41 23.03
C VAL A 28 -2.56 8.09 22.06
N PHE A 29 -1.71 7.10 22.33
CA PHE A 29 -0.56 6.78 21.49
C PHE A 29 -0.91 6.05 20.18
N HIS A 30 -2.11 5.47 20.11
CA HIS A 30 -2.55 4.66 18.97
C HIS A 30 -3.62 5.36 18.12
N GLU A 31 -4.49 6.15 18.73
CA GLU A 31 -5.64 6.80 18.07
C GLU A 31 -5.46 8.32 17.90
N GLU A 32 -4.67 8.97 18.76
CA GLU A 32 -4.66 10.43 18.90
C GLU A 32 -3.28 11.09 18.86
N PHE A 33 -2.18 10.35 18.69
CA PHE A 33 -0.84 10.95 18.80
C PHE A 33 -0.03 10.81 17.51
N LEU A 34 -0.29 9.79 16.68
CA LEU A 34 0.73 9.34 15.71
C LEU A 34 0.12 8.66 14.49
N GLN A 35 -0.56 9.44 13.67
CA GLN A 35 -0.87 8.97 12.34
C GLN A 35 0.11 9.55 11.34
N ALA A 36 1.25 8.85 11.15
CA ALA A 36 2.01 9.00 9.92
C ALA A 36 1.11 8.60 8.73
N GLY A 37 1.40 9.11 7.53
CA GLY A 37 0.55 8.92 6.35
C GLY A 37 0.05 7.48 6.21
N ASN A 38 0.94 6.48 6.35
CA ASN A 38 0.58 5.07 6.22
C ASN A 38 -0.62 4.61 7.06
N SER A 39 -0.60 4.89 8.35
CA SER A 39 -1.67 4.49 9.27
C SER A 39 -3.06 5.04 8.87
N VAL A 40 -3.11 6.25 8.29
CA VAL A 40 -4.35 6.88 7.82
C VAL A 40 -4.95 6.07 6.67
N PHE A 41 -4.13 5.68 5.69
CA PHE A 41 -4.58 4.92 4.52
C PHE A 41 -5.06 3.52 4.93
N TYR A 42 -4.28 2.79 5.73
CA TYR A 42 -4.64 1.43 6.15
C TYR A 42 -5.93 1.41 6.98
N PHE A 43 -6.08 2.34 7.93
CA PHE A 43 -7.33 2.50 8.66
C PHE A 43 -8.49 2.84 7.72
N GLN A 44 -8.27 3.77 6.78
CA GLN A 44 -9.31 4.16 5.85
C GLN A 44 -9.72 3.02 4.92
N ARG A 45 -8.85 2.09 4.52
CA ARG A 45 -9.25 0.94 3.70
C ARG A 45 -10.25 0.04 4.41
N THR A 46 -10.17 -0.07 5.74
CA THR A 46 -11.18 -0.77 6.54
C THR A 46 -12.52 -0.03 6.56
N VAL A 47 -12.51 1.31 6.62
CA VAL A 47 -13.72 2.14 6.52
C VAL A 47 -14.32 2.06 5.11
N LEU A 48 -13.47 2.08 4.08
CA LEU A 48 -13.86 2.01 2.67
C LEU A 48 -14.55 0.69 2.34
N ALA A 49 -14.05 -0.44 2.87
CA ALA A 49 -14.69 -1.74 2.74
C ALA A 49 -16.12 -1.73 3.31
N LYS A 50 -16.30 -1.14 4.50
CA LYS A 50 -17.64 -0.99 5.12
C LYS A 50 -18.55 -0.10 4.28
N ARG A 51 -18.02 1.01 3.75
CA ARG A 51 -18.76 1.91 2.86
C ARG A 51 -19.25 1.17 1.61
N LEU A 52 -18.36 0.43 0.96
CA LEU A 52 -18.66 -0.34 -0.25
C LEU A 52 -19.83 -1.32 -0.03
N LEU A 53 -19.84 -2.04 1.10
CA LEU A 53 -20.92 -2.99 1.43
C LEU A 53 -22.30 -2.36 1.59
N THR A 54 -22.36 -1.04 1.80
CA THR A 54 -23.60 -0.27 1.96
C THR A 54 -23.88 0.67 0.79
N ASP A 55 -23.05 0.63 -0.25
CA ASP A 55 -23.18 1.54 -1.38
C ASP A 55 -24.33 1.10 -2.29
N LYS A 56 -25.35 1.95 -2.37
CA LYS A 56 -26.54 1.70 -3.19
C LYS A 56 -26.24 1.83 -4.68
N GLU A 57 -25.18 2.53 -5.09
CA GLU A 57 -24.82 2.66 -6.50
C GLU A 57 -24.49 1.30 -7.15
N LEU A 58 -24.12 0.29 -6.35
CA LEU A 58 -23.78 -1.05 -6.84
C LEU A 58 -24.98 -1.82 -7.41
N SER A 59 -26.23 -1.38 -7.19
CA SER A 59 -27.38 -2.00 -7.85
C SER A 59 -27.47 -1.62 -9.32
N ASP A 60 -26.93 -0.46 -9.68
CA ASP A 60 -27.17 0.18 -10.98
C ASP A 60 -25.88 0.31 -11.81
N LYS A 61 -24.71 0.17 -11.17
CA LYS A 61 -23.39 0.31 -11.81
C LYS A 61 -22.53 -0.93 -11.65
N LYS A 62 -21.70 -1.19 -12.65
CA LYS A 62 -20.58 -2.13 -12.57
C LYS A 62 -19.52 -1.60 -11.59
N LEU A 63 -18.85 -2.49 -10.89
CA LEU A 63 -17.85 -2.20 -9.88
C LEU A 63 -16.44 -2.54 -10.37
N ALA A 64 -15.57 -1.53 -10.35
CA ALA A 64 -14.12 -1.69 -10.48
C ALA A 64 -13.43 -1.53 -9.12
N LEU A 65 -12.47 -2.42 -8.82
CA LEU A 65 -11.61 -2.30 -7.63
C LEU A 65 -10.14 -2.12 -8.04
N VAL A 66 -9.43 -1.28 -7.29
CA VAL A 66 -7.99 -1.05 -7.50
C VAL A 66 -7.20 -1.48 -6.28
N PHE A 67 -6.16 -2.26 -6.47
CA PHE A 67 -5.23 -2.71 -5.45
C PHE A 67 -3.78 -2.45 -5.87
N GLY A 68 -2.90 -2.25 -4.90
CA GLY A 68 -1.49 -1.97 -5.13
C GLY A 68 -0.92 -1.01 -4.11
N ASP A 69 0.21 -0.38 -4.47
CA ASP A 69 0.89 0.60 -3.64
C ASP A 69 0.44 2.05 -3.92
N SER A 70 1.16 3.03 -3.37
CA SER A 70 0.88 4.46 -3.57
C SER A 70 0.95 4.95 -5.01
N ARG A 71 1.54 4.18 -5.94
CA ARG A 71 1.52 4.50 -7.39
C ARG A 71 0.12 4.35 -7.99
N SER A 72 -0.78 3.67 -7.30
CA SER A 72 -2.18 3.49 -7.72
C SER A 72 -3.15 4.51 -7.16
N TYR A 73 -2.72 5.44 -6.31
CA TYR A 73 -3.60 6.45 -5.71
C TYR A 73 -4.44 7.27 -6.69
N PRO A 74 -3.93 7.64 -7.89
CA PRO A 74 -4.70 8.48 -8.79
C PRO A 74 -5.80 7.75 -9.57
N PHE A 75 -5.86 6.42 -9.52
CA PHE A 75 -6.99 5.69 -10.13
C PHE A 75 -8.30 6.05 -9.42
N SER A 76 -9.24 6.60 -10.18
CA SER A 76 -10.45 7.25 -9.68
C SER A 76 -11.63 7.04 -10.63
N GLU A 77 -12.85 7.03 -10.10
CA GLU A 77 -14.08 7.06 -10.90
C GLU A 77 -14.11 8.28 -11.85
N LEU A 78 -13.52 9.42 -11.45
CA LEU A 78 -13.43 10.63 -12.28
C LEU A 78 -12.59 10.42 -13.55
N GLY A 79 -11.63 9.50 -13.50
CA GLY A 79 -10.76 9.18 -14.63
C GLY A 79 -11.44 8.29 -15.68
N ILE A 80 -12.56 7.64 -15.34
CA ILE A 80 -13.29 6.78 -16.29
C ILE A 80 -13.79 7.64 -17.45
N PRO A 81 -13.48 7.29 -18.72
CA PRO A 81 -13.89 8.08 -19.87
C PRO A 81 -15.40 7.94 -20.15
N GLU A 82 -15.98 8.98 -20.74
CA GLU A 82 -17.32 8.89 -21.33
C GLU A 82 -17.30 7.95 -22.55
N PRO A 83 -18.39 7.19 -22.81
CA PRO A 83 -19.68 7.20 -22.10
C PRO A 83 -19.73 6.25 -20.88
N TYR A 84 -18.64 5.56 -20.53
CA TYR A 84 -18.65 4.48 -19.54
C TYR A 84 -18.80 4.96 -18.10
N ARG A 85 -18.43 6.21 -17.81
CA ARG A 85 -18.44 6.77 -16.44
C ARG A 85 -19.79 6.63 -15.74
N LYS A 86 -20.91 6.72 -16.47
CA LYS A 86 -22.26 6.59 -15.90
C LYS A 86 -22.58 5.16 -15.44
N ASP A 87 -21.95 4.16 -16.06
CA ASP A 87 -22.25 2.74 -15.87
C ASP A 87 -21.28 2.05 -14.90
N TRP A 88 -20.24 2.77 -14.45
CA TRP A 88 -19.20 2.25 -13.56
C TRP A 88 -19.06 3.06 -12.29
N THR A 89 -18.71 2.36 -11.21
CA THR A 89 -18.16 2.94 -9.99
C THR A 89 -16.80 2.30 -9.69
N LEU A 90 -15.89 3.06 -9.10
CA LEU A 90 -14.54 2.61 -8.79
C LEU A 90 -14.22 2.84 -7.32
N TYR A 91 -13.70 1.81 -6.68
CA TYR A 91 -13.18 1.89 -5.32
C TYR A 91 -11.69 1.55 -5.29
N ASN A 92 -10.90 2.44 -4.69
CA ASN A 92 -9.45 2.32 -4.66
C ASN A 92 -8.94 1.87 -3.28
N PHE A 93 -8.50 0.62 -3.21
CA PHE A 93 -7.96 -0.04 -2.03
C PHE A 93 -6.43 -0.07 -1.97
N SER A 94 -5.75 0.65 -2.87
CA SER A 94 -4.28 0.77 -2.84
C SER A 94 -3.79 1.41 -1.54
N SER A 95 -2.62 1.03 -1.05
CA SER A 95 -2.10 1.51 0.25
C SER A 95 -0.64 1.90 0.12
N PRO A 96 -0.09 2.79 0.95
CA PRO A 96 1.31 3.15 0.82
C PRO A 96 2.17 1.93 1.13
N GLN A 97 3.11 1.62 0.23
CA GLN A 97 3.90 0.38 0.30
C GLN A 97 3.01 -0.88 0.35
N GLY A 98 1.86 -0.84 -0.34
CA GLY A 98 0.91 -1.93 -0.43
C GLY A 98 1.48 -3.15 -1.17
N ILE A 99 1.94 -4.14 -0.41
CA ILE A 99 2.48 -5.40 -0.93
C ILE A 99 1.37 -6.36 -1.41
N PRO A 100 1.67 -7.35 -2.28
CA PRO A 100 0.70 -8.33 -2.77
C PRO A 100 -0.09 -9.07 -1.69
N MET A 101 0.53 -9.42 -0.56
CA MET A 101 -0.19 -9.99 0.60
C MET A 101 -1.39 -9.13 1.01
N ASN A 102 -1.22 -7.82 1.11
CA ASN A 102 -2.28 -6.89 1.50
C ASN A 102 -3.41 -6.85 0.45
N SER A 103 -3.05 -6.81 -0.84
CA SER A 103 -4.03 -6.82 -1.94
C SER A 103 -4.88 -8.09 -1.93
N TYR A 104 -4.24 -9.27 -1.75
CA TYR A 104 -4.92 -10.55 -1.66
C TYR A 104 -5.91 -10.61 -0.48
N ILE A 105 -5.45 -10.24 0.72
CA ILE A 105 -6.29 -10.28 1.92
C ILE A 105 -7.49 -9.33 1.79
N GLN A 106 -7.29 -8.13 1.26
CA GLN A 106 -8.39 -7.19 1.04
C GLN A 106 -9.41 -7.75 0.03
N LEU A 107 -8.97 -8.24 -1.13
CA LEU A 107 -9.88 -8.82 -2.12
C LEU A 107 -10.64 -10.02 -1.55
N LYS A 108 -9.93 -10.96 -0.89
CA LYS A 108 -10.53 -12.14 -0.26
C LYS A 108 -11.67 -11.76 0.68
N LYS A 109 -11.42 -10.82 1.61
CA LYS A 109 -12.44 -10.37 2.57
C LYS A 109 -13.64 -9.71 1.89
N LEU A 110 -13.41 -8.92 0.85
CA LEU A 110 -14.50 -8.28 0.10
C LEU A 110 -15.37 -9.33 -0.59
N LEU A 111 -14.78 -10.31 -1.28
CA LEU A 111 -15.53 -11.36 -1.95
C LEU A 111 -16.28 -12.26 -0.95
N GLU A 112 -15.66 -12.61 0.18
CA GLU A 112 -16.32 -13.36 1.27
C GLU A 112 -17.48 -12.58 1.90
N SER A 113 -17.45 -11.25 1.84
CA SER A 113 -18.54 -10.37 2.29
C SER A 113 -19.61 -10.16 1.20
N GLY A 114 -19.51 -10.84 0.06
CA GLY A 114 -20.51 -10.80 -1.02
C GLY A 114 -20.28 -9.73 -2.09
N VAL A 115 -19.17 -8.99 -2.05
CA VAL A 115 -18.80 -8.04 -3.11
C VAL A 115 -18.46 -8.81 -4.38
N LYS A 116 -18.97 -8.36 -5.53
CA LYS A 116 -18.75 -8.99 -6.83
C LYS A 116 -18.33 -7.93 -7.86
N PRO A 117 -17.02 -7.62 -7.96
CA PRO A 117 -16.55 -6.64 -8.94
C PRO A 117 -16.46 -7.27 -10.33
N GLU A 118 -16.79 -6.51 -11.36
CA GLU A 118 -16.64 -6.90 -12.77
C GLU A 118 -15.19 -6.75 -13.23
N PHE A 119 -14.46 -5.80 -12.65
CA PHE A 119 -13.08 -5.50 -13.04
C PHE A 119 -12.19 -5.20 -11.85
N VAL A 120 -10.95 -5.67 -11.92
CA VAL A 120 -9.93 -5.43 -10.89
C VAL A 120 -8.63 -5.00 -11.54
N ILE A 121 -8.02 -3.95 -10.98
CA ILE A 121 -6.66 -3.53 -11.30
C ILE A 121 -5.76 -3.94 -10.13
N LEU A 122 -4.75 -4.78 -10.40
CA LEU A 122 -3.68 -5.12 -9.48
C LEU A 122 -2.38 -4.46 -9.97
N SER A 123 -2.02 -3.34 -9.36
CA SER A 123 -0.75 -2.67 -9.60
C SER A 123 0.35 -3.28 -8.74
N LEU A 124 1.45 -3.69 -9.39
CA LEU A 124 2.60 -4.32 -8.78
C LEU A 124 3.86 -3.47 -8.99
N SER A 125 4.67 -3.40 -7.96
CA SER A 125 5.98 -2.74 -7.97
C SER A 125 7.05 -3.72 -7.51
N PRO A 126 8.22 -3.78 -8.16
CA PRO A 126 9.27 -4.73 -7.80
C PRO A 126 9.75 -4.54 -6.36
N GLU A 127 9.75 -3.30 -5.85
CA GLU A 127 10.15 -2.98 -4.49
C GLU A 127 9.37 -3.78 -3.43
N ALA A 128 8.09 -4.10 -3.71
CA ALA A 128 7.27 -4.88 -2.80
C ALA A 128 7.77 -6.32 -2.62
N PHE A 129 8.57 -6.83 -3.56
CA PHE A 129 9.09 -8.20 -3.56
C PHE A 129 10.49 -8.29 -2.93
N ASP A 130 11.06 -7.21 -2.41
CA ASP A 130 12.30 -7.29 -1.63
C ASP A 130 11.97 -7.48 -0.13
N ASP A 131 12.13 -8.72 0.33
CA ASP A 131 11.87 -9.14 1.72
C ASP A 131 12.73 -8.37 2.74
N ASN A 132 13.81 -7.70 2.32
CA ASN A 132 14.69 -6.96 3.22
C ASN A 132 14.24 -5.52 3.51
N LYS A 133 13.22 -5.02 2.81
CA LYS A 133 12.76 -3.61 2.93
C LYS A 133 11.78 -3.36 4.07
N GLY A 134 11.35 -4.41 4.78
CA GLY A 134 10.50 -4.30 5.96
C GLY A 134 9.03 -3.93 5.66
N PHE A 135 8.61 -4.01 4.40
CA PHE A 135 7.22 -3.73 4.00
C PHE A 135 6.22 -4.78 4.51
N ILE A 136 6.69 -6.00 4.74
CA ILE A 136 5.86 -7.05 5.36
C ILE A 136 5.49 -6.62 6.77
N LEU A 137 6.44 -6.15 7.58
CA LEU A 137 6.16 -5.75 8.95
C LEU A 137 5.42 -4.43 9.06
N SER A 138 6.00 -3.33 8.57
CA SER A 138 5.58 -2.01 9.07
C SER A 138 4.31 -1.44 8.42
N PRO A 139 4.09 -1.51 7.10
CA PRO A 139 2.79 -1.13 6.59
C PRO A 139 1.79 -2.30 6.68
N PHE A 140 2.20 -3.56 6.40
CA PHE A 140 1.22 -4.65 6.35
C PHE A 140 0.90 -5.30 7.71
N LEU A 141 1.82 -6.01 8.36
CA LEU A 141 1.49 -6.78 9.57
C LEU A 141 1.07 -5.88 10.75
N ARG A 142 1.68 -4.71 10.88
CA ARG A 142 1.36 -3.78 11.96
C ARG A 142 0.05 -3.03 11.75
N MET A 143 -0.30 -2.67 10.50
CA MET A 143 -1.42 -1.74 10.24
C MET A 143 -2.56 -2.35 9.41
N GLY A 144 -2.27 -3.28 8.49
CA GLY A 144 -3.25 -3.85 7.56
C GLY A 144 -3.72 -5.28 7.86
N CYS A 145 -3.01 -6.00 8.73
CA CYS A 145 -3.27 -7.41 9.00
C CYS A 145 -3.84 -7.62 10.41
N ASP A 146 -5.13 -7.98 10.47
CA ASP A 146 -5.77 -8.44 11.70
C ASP A 146 -5.45 -9.92 11.99
N LYS A 147 -6.07 -10.47 13.04
CA LYS A 147 -5.82 -11.85 13.46
C LYS A 147 -6.12 -12.88 12.36
N ASP A 148 -7.26 -12.73 11.68
CA ASP A 148 -7.66 -13.66 10.62
C ASP A 148 -6.70 -13.57 9.42
N CYS A 149 -6.22 -12.36 9.11
CA CYS A 149 -5.16 -12.18 8.14
C CYS A 149 -3.87 -12.88 8.56
N LEU A 150 -3.44 -12.74 9.82
CA LEU A 150 -2.21 -13.36 10.32
C LEU A 150 -2.25 -14.87 10.18
N ASP A 151 -3.37 -15.52 10.50
CA ASP A 151 -3.50 -16.97 10.38
C ASP A 151 -3.30 -17.46 8.94
N ILE A 152 -3.62 -16.62 7.94
CA ILE A 152 -3.38 -16.91 6.52
C ILE A 152 -1.90 -16.73 6.18
N VAL A 153 -1.30 -15.61 6.60
CA VAL A 153 0.02 -15.21 6.10
C VAL A 153 1.20 -15.71 6.93
N TRP A 154 0.96 -16.18 8.16
CA TRP A 154 2.02 -16.43 9.13
C TRP A 154 3.07 -17.41 8.65
N LYS A 155 2.67 -18.45 7.91
CA LYS A 155 3.61 -19.45 7.38
C LYS A 155 4.66 -18.84 6.43
N ASP A 156 4.29 -17.83 5.64
CA ASP A 156 5.12 -17.26 4.56
C ASP A 156 5.96 -16.06 5.03
N ILE A 157 5.76 -15.57 6.25
CA ILE A 157 6.53 -14.45 6.80
C ILE A 157 7.96 -14.90 7.18
N PRO A 158 9.00 -14.17 6.76
CA PRO A 158 10.38 -14.44 7.16
C PRO A 158 10.58 -14.42 8.69
N LEU A 159 11.51 -15.24 9.20
CA LEU A 159 11.76 -15.34 10.65
C LEU A 159 12.12 -13.99 11.30
N LYS A 160 12.90 -13.16 10.59
CA LYS A 160 13.25 -11.81 11.03
C LYS A 160 12.01 -10.95 11.30
N GLU A 161 11.03 -11.00 10.40
CA GLU A 161 9.80 -10.23 10.52
C GLU A 161 8.88 -10.79 11.62
N LYS A 162 8.80 -12.13 11.75
CA LYS A 162 8.10 -12.79 12.87
C LYS A 162 8.67 -12.37 14.23
N TRP A 163 9.99 -12.37 14.35
CA TRP A 163 10.68 -11.98 15.58
C TRP A 163 10.44 -10.51 15.90
N THR A 164 10.51 -9.64 14.89
CA THR A 164 10.27 -8.21 15.08
C THR A 164 8.82 -7.94 15.46
N TYR A 165 7.86 -8.59 14.80
CA TYR A 165 6.43 -8.54 15.14
C TYR A 165 6.18 -8.99 16.59
N PHE A 166 6.81 -10.08 17.02
CA PHE A 166 6.72 -10.56 18.40
C PHE A 166 7.29 -9.54 19.40
N LEU A 167 8.45 -8.96 19.12
CA LEU A 167 9.03 -7.91 19.95
C LEU A 167 8.13 -6.68 20.05
N ASP A 168 7.42 -6.33 18.99
CA ASP A 168 6.49 -5.19 18.99
C ASP A 168 5.24 -5.44 19.84
N LYS A 169 4.86 -6.71 20.04
CA LYS A 169 3.80 -7.09 20.99
C LYS A 169 4.28 -7.09 22.44
N ILE A 170 5.54 -7.46 22.69
CA ILE A 170 6.13 -7.41 24.03
C ILE A 170 6.42 -5.98 24.45
N PHE A 171 7.01 -5.18 23.56
CA PHE A 171 7.40 -3.79 23.80
C PHE A 171 6.57 -2.86 22.92
N THR A 172 5.47 -2.37 23.47
CA THR A 172 4.48 -1.55 22.78
C THR A 172 5.10 -0.30 22.15
N ILE A 173 6.11 0.32 22.78
CA ILE A 173 6.79 1.49 22.24
C ILE A 173 7.37 1.26 20.83
N ARG A 174 7.76 0.02 20.50
CA ARG A 174 8.31 -0.34 19.19
C ARG A 174 7.25 -0.35 18.07
N SER A 175 5.99 -0.54 18.45
CA SER A 175 4.83 -0.53 17.55
C SER A 175 4.28 0.89 17.32
N VAL A 176 4.70 1.84 18.15
CA VAL A 176 4.21 3.21 18.14
C VAL A 176 5.15 4.07 17.29
N GLU A 177 4.64 4.62 16.18
CA GLU A 177 5.43 5.43 15.23
C GLU A 177 5.62 6.88 15.73
N LEU A 178 6.32 7.06 16.85
CA LEU A 178 6.53 8.38 17.47
C LEU A 178 7.18 9.38 16.50
N ASN A 179 6.42 10.41 16.10
CA ASN A 179 6.88 11.51 15.26
C ASN A 179 6.87 12.81 16.07
N LEU A 180 7.92 12.99 16.89
CA LEU A 180 8.11 14.17 17.73
C LEU A 180 8.22 15.47 16.93
N SER A 181 8.71 15.39 15.69
CA SER A 181 8.77 16.54 14.79
C SER A 181 7.37 17.00 14.39
N LEU A 182 6.51 16.06 13.97
CA LEU A 182 5.11 16.34 13.65
C LEU A 182 4.36 16.88 14.88
N PHE A 183 4.60 16.28 16.06
CA PHE A 183 4.03 16.74 17.34
C PHE A 183 4.38 18.19 17.63
N THR A 184 5.67 18.51 17.58
CA THR A 184 6.16 19.86 17.84
C THR A 184 5.61 20.84 16.81
N SER A 185 5.55 20.46 15.54
CA SER A 185 5.03 21.30 14.45
C SER A 185 3.54 21.63 14.65
N ARG A 186 2.70 20.62 14.92
CA ARG A 186 1.26 20.81 15.13
C ARG A 186 0.93 21.52 16.43
N LEU A 187 1.71 21.29 17.49
CA LEU A 187 1.62 22.04 18.74
C LEU A 187 1.82 23.53 18.48
N LYS A 188 2.90 23.90 17.77
CA LYS A 188 3.20 25.30 17.40
C LYS A 188 2.12 25.94 16.52
N GLN A 189 1.42 25.15 15.71
CA GLN A 189 0.37 25.63 14.80
C GLN A 189 -1.04 25.62 15.43
N GLY A 190 -1.20 25.18 16.69
CA GLY A 190 -2.53 25.04 17.32
C GLY A 190 -3.40 23.92 16.74
N LYS A 191 -2.79 22.98 16.00
CA LYS A 191 -3.45 21.93 15.20
C LYS A 191 -3.46 20.55 15.87
N LEU A 192 -3.33 20.49 17.20
CA LEU A 192 -3.30 19.20 17.92
C LEU A 192 -4.57 18.36 17.72
N ARG A 193 -5.72 18.97 17.43
CA ARG A 193 -6.96 18.21 17.20
C ARG A 193 -6.96 17.44 15.87
N GLU A 194 -6.12 17.82 14.90
CA GLU A 194 -5.93 17.10 13.63
C GLU A 194 -5.23 15.74 13.82
N TYR A 195 -4.80 15.41 15.05
CA TYR A 195 -4.30 14.09 15.37
C TYR A 195 -5.37 13.01 15.43
N LYS A 196 -6.63 13.36 15.70
CA LYS A 196 -7.70 12.37 15.64
C LYS A 196 -7.98 12.09 14.16
N SER A 197 -7.89 10.83 13.75
CA SER A 197 -8.09 10.38 12.36
C SER A 197 -9.32 11.01 11.68
N ARG A 198 -10.44 11.11 12.41
CA ARG A 198 -11.70 11.73 11.94
C ARG A 198 -11.61 13.21 11.53
N TYR A 199 -10.63 13.93 12.07
CA TYR A 199 -10.37 15.35 11.76
C TYR A 199 -9.15 15.52 10.85
N ASN A 200 -8.52 14.42 10.42
CA ASN A 200 -7.44 14.46 9.45
C ASN A 200 -8.03 14.76 8.05
N GLN A 201 -7.54 15.84 7.42
CA GLN A 201 -8.03 16.28 6.11
C GLN A 201 -7.75 15.24 5.00
N GLU A 202 -6.62 14.53 5.06
CA GLU A 202 -6.31 13.46 4.11
C GLU A 202 -7.30 12.31 4.25
N PHE A 203 -7.60 11.90 5.50
CA PHE A 203 -8.63 10.89 5.76
C PHE A 203 -9.99 11.30 5.18
N GLN A 204 -10.42 12.54 5.44
CA GLN A 204 -11.70 13.04 4.94
C GLN A 204 -11.75 13.04 3.41
N LEU A 205 -10.66 13.49 2.77
CA LEU A 205 -10.56 13.51 1.32
C LEU A 205 -10.66 12.09 0.75
N ILE A 206 -9.73 11.19 1.10
CA ILE A 206 -9.71 9.83 0.54
C ILE A 206 -10.99 9.06 0.89
N ASN A 207 -11.63 9.38 2.02
CA ASN A 207 -12.91 8.78 2.38
C ASN A 207 -14.07 9.31 1.54
N TYR A 208 -14.09 10.60 1.17
CA TYR A 208 -15.11 11.15 0.27
C TYR A 208 -14.97 10.56 -1.13
N THR A 209 -13.73 10.46 -1.61
CA THR A 209 -13.36 10.12 -2.98
C THR A 209 -13.14 8.61 -3.21
N LYS A 210 -13.95 7.75 -2.57
CA LYS A 210 -13.92 6.27 -2.72
C LYS A 210 -12.49 5.66 -2.68
N GLY A 211 -11.58 6.29 -1.93
CA GLY A 211 -10.21 5.83 -1.71
C GLY A 211 -9.12 6.43 -2.60
N GLU A 212 -9.46 7.16 -3.65
CA GLU A 212 -8.45 7.82 -4.51
C GLU A 212 -7.76 8.99 -3.79
N TYR A 213 -6.54 9.33 -4.20
CA TYR A 213 -5.78 10.44 -3.62
C TYR A 213 -5.09 11.28 -4.69
N LEU A 214 -5.88 11.98 -5.50
CA LEU A 214 -5.40 12.80 -6.62
C LEU A 214 -4.49 13.94 -6.19
N ILE A 215 -4.66 14.50 -4.98
CA ILE A 215 -3.79 15.56 -4.46
C ILE A 215 -2.32 15.10 -4.42
N TYR A 216 -2.09 13.80 -4.26
CA TYR A 216 -0.77 13.22 -4.46
C TYR A 216 -0.46 13.14 -5.95
N GLY A 217 0.16 14.19 -6.47
CA GLY A 217 0.68 14.22 -7.84
C GLY A 217 -0.11 15.06 -8.83
N VAL A 218 -1.04 15.92 -8.40
CA VAL A 218 -1.60 17.00 -9.26
C VAL A 218 -0.55 17.99 -9.77
N GLN A 219 0.68 17.97 -9.24
CA GLN A 219 1.79 18.77 -9.75
C GLN A 219 2.89 17.84 -10.27
N SER A 220 3.33 18.10 -11.50
CA SER A 220 4.63 17.58 -11.96
C SER A 220 5.71 18.43 -11.31
N ASN A 221 6.60 17.79 -10.56
CA ASN A 221 7.73 18.49 -9.96
C ASN A 221 8.77 18.86 -11.04
N PRO A 222 9.57 19.91 -10.84
CA PRO A 222 10.69 20.23 -11.72
C PRO A 222 11.67 19.05 -11.82
N ILE A 223 12.28 18.86 -12.99
CA ILE A 223 13.17 17.73 -13.29
C ILE A 223 14.34 17.67 -12.30
N GLU A 224 14.88 18.81 -11.88
CA GLU A 224 15.99 18.90 -10.92
C GLU A 224 15.62 18.31 -9.56
N LYS A 225 14.37 18.55 -9.12
CA LYS A 225 13.84 17.98 -7.88
C LYS A 225 13.65 16.46 -8.03
N ILE A 226 13.07 16.02 -9.15
CA ILE A 226 12.88 14.60 -9.43
C ILE A 226 14.21 13.85 -9.46
N LYS A 227 15.24 14.39 -10.11
CA LYS A 227 16.60 13.81 -10.13
C LYS A 227 17.21 13.65 -8.74
N LYS A 228 17.02 14.65 -7.87
CA LYS A 228 17.45 14.56 -6.47
C LYS A 228 16.67 13.47 -5.72
N ASP A 229 15.37 13.36 -5.97
CA ASP A 229 14.52 12.31 -5.40
C ASP A 229 14.90 10.91 -5.92
N THR A 230 15.34 10.77 -7.17
CA THR A 230 15.82 9.51 -7.74
C THR A 230 16.95 8.92 -6.91
N LEU A 231 17.94 9.73 -6.51
CA LEU A 231 19.04 9.25 -5.67
C LEU A 231 18.55 8.80 -4.30
N ARG A 232 17.62 9.56 -3.69
CA ARG A 232 17.06 9.24 -2.37
C ARG A 232 16.23 7.97 -2.40
N ILE A 233 15.29 7.86 -3.33
CA ILE A 233 14.37 6.73 -3.48
C ILE A 233 15.15 5.49 -3.93
N GLY A 234 16.08 5.65 -4.87
CA GLY A 234 16.98 4.59 -5.32
C GLY A 234 17.84 4.05 -4.19
N SER A 235 18.38 4.93 -3.34
CA SER A 235 19.12 4.52 -2.13
C SER A 235 18.25 3.72 -1.16
N LEU A 236 17.01 4.18 -0.94
CA LEU A 236 16.09 3.55 0.02
C LEU A 236 15.64 2.15 -0.46
N TYR A 237 15.17 2.05 -1.69
CA TYR A 237 14.49 0.84 -2.17
C TYR A 237 15.34 -0.03 -3.08
N MET A 238 16.21 0.56 -3.92
CA MET A 238 16.88 -0.20 -4.97
C MET A 238 18.36 -0.49 -4.69
N SER A 239 19.05 0.26 -3.82
CA SER A 239 20.53 0.16 -3.65
C SER A 239 21.08 -1.25 -3.40
N SER A 240 20.29 -2.09 -2.74
CA SER A 240 20.60 -3.47 -2.36
C SER A 240 19.49 -4.43 -2.76
N TYR A 241 18.78 -4.14 -3.86
CA TYR A 241 17.59 -4.91 -4.23
C TYR A 241 17.92 -6.39 -4.37
N SER A 242 17.08 -7.21 -3.76
CA SER A 242 17.11 -8.67 -3.83
C SER A 242 15.67 -9.15 -4.02
N LEU A 243 15.42 -9.95 -5.06
CA LEU A 243 14.11 -10.58 -5.22
C LEU A 243 13.89 -11.60 -4.10
N GLY A 244 12.83 -11.40 -3.32
CA GLY A 244 12.32 -12.32 -2.31
C GLY A 244 11.17 -13.15 -2.83
N GLU A 245 10.86 -14.23 -2.11
CA GLU A 245 9.84 -15.20 -2.51
C GLU A 245 8.51 -15.01 -1.77
N SER A 246 8.49 -14.19 -0.71
CA SER A 246 7.32 -14.12 0.19
C SER A 246 6.05 -13.62 -0.50
N GLN A 247 6.17 -12.74 -1.50
CA GLN A 247 5.03 -12.07 -2.12
C GLN A 247 4.45 -12.80 -3.34
N LYS A 248 5.25 -13.63 -4.02
CA LYS A 248 4.82 -14.32 -5.25
C LYS A 248 3.59 -15.22 -5.05
N PRO A 249 3.50 -16.05 -3.97
CA PRO A 249 2.31 -16.86 -3.71
C PRO A 249 1.02 -16.04 -3.58
N TYR A 250 1.12 -14.77 -3.15
CA TYR A 250 -0.04 -13.90 -2.96
C TYR A 250 -0.51 -13.24 -4.25
N VAL A 251 0.40 -13.01 -5.20
CA VAL A 251 0.01 -12.65 -6.57
C VAL A 251 -0.75 -13.80 -7.21
N GLU A 252 -0.22 -15.02 -7.10
CA GLU A 252 -0.87 -16.22 -7.63
C GLU A 252 -2.25 -16.44 -6.99
N ALA A 253 -2.34 -16.40 -5.65
CA ALA A 253 -3.60 -16.56 -4.94
C ALA A 253 -4.63 -15.45 -5.28
N PHE A 254 -4.17 -14.22 -5.54
CA PHE A 254 -5.03 -13.14 -6.03
C PHE A 254 -5.61 -13.47 -7.41
N LEU A 255 -4.77 -13.92 -8.34
CA LEU A 255 -5.16 -14.28 -9.69
C LEU A 255 -6.06 -15.52 -9.75
N GLU A 256 -5.79 -16.52 -8.90
CA GLU A 256 -6.66 -17.68 -8.73
C GLU A 256 -8.04 -17.24 -8.23
N LEU A 257 -8.06 -16.34 -7.24
CA LEU A 257 -9.29 -15.83 -6.66
C LEU A 257 -10.12 -15.04 -7.68
N THR A 258 -9.50 -14.18 -8.49
CA THR A 258 -10.22 -13.45 -9.54
C THR A 258 -10.72 -14.38 -10.64
N LYS A 259 -9.90 -15.34 -11.09
CA LYS A 259 -10.29 -16.35 -12.10
C LYS A 259 -11.48 -17.18 -11.62
N LYS A 260 -11.44 -17.68 -10.38
CA LYS A 260 -12.51 -18.49 -9.78
C LYS A 260 -13.84 -17.73 -9.72
N ASN A 261 -13.78 -16.42 -9.48
CA ASN A 261 -14.95 -15.55 -9.41
C ASN A 261 -15.30 -14.87 -10.74
N GLN A 262 -14.64 -15.24 -11.84
CA GLN A 262 -14.86 -14.70 -13.19
C GLN A 262 -14.68 -13.17 -13.28
N ILE A 263 -13.74 -12.64 -12.51
CA ILE A 263 -13.46 -11.20 -12.44
C ILE A 263 -12.39 -10.86 -13.48
N LYS A 264 -12.69 -9.92 -14.39
CA LYS A 264 -11.68 -9.42 -15.34
C LYS A 264 -10.57 -8.72 -14.57
N THR A 265 -9.32 -9.09 -14.84
CA THR A 265 -8.18 -8.63 -14.04
C THR A 265 -7.09 -8.03 -14.93
N LEU A 266 -6.64 -6.83 -14.58
CA LEU A 266 -5.47 -6.17 -15.14
C LEU A 266 -4.32 -6.23 -14.11
N VAL A 267 -3.19 -6.81 -14.48
CA VAL A 267 -1.95 -6.75 -13.71
C VAL A 267 -1.04 -5.69 -14.32
N LEU A 268 -0.77 -4.64 -13.56
CA LEU A 268 -0.10 -3.45 -14.04
C LEU A 268 1.29 -3.30 -13.41
N TRP A 269 2.31 -3.00 -14.21
CA TRP A 269 3.57 -2.42 -13.77
C TRP A 269 3.59 -0.91 -14.10
N PRO A 270 3.43 -0.04 -13.09
CA PRO A 270 3.40 1.41 -13.29
C PRO A 270 4.72 1.94 -13.85
N LYS A 271 4.64 3.03 -14.61
CA LYS A 271 5.81 3.72 -15.12
C LYS A 271 6.53 4.48 -14.02
N VAL A 272 7.85 4.45 -14.05
CA VAL A 272 8.72 5.26 -13.20
C VAL A 272 9.54 6.25 -14.03
N TYR A 273 10.15 7.24 -13.38
CA TYR A 273 10.99 8.22 -14.07
C TYR A 273 12.20 7.53 -14.70
N GLY A 274 12.62 7.98 -15.88
CA GLY A 274 13.70 7.35 -16.65
C GLY A 274 14.98 7.12 -15.84
N ASP A 275 15.45 8.14 -15.10
CA ASP A 275 16.66 7.98 -14.28
C ASP A 275 16.48 6.97 -13.13
N TYR A 276 15.25 6.77 -12.64
CA TYR A 276 14.95 5.74 -11.65
C TYR A 276 14.83 4.36 -12.29
N TYR A 277 14.32 4.28 -13.52
CA TYR A 277 14.28 3.05 -14.32
C TYR A 277 15.68 2.47 -14.55
N ASN A 278 16.74 3.29 -14.58
CA ASN A 278 18.13 2.80 -14.63
C ASN A 278 18.48 1.87 -13.44
N TYR A 279 17.83 2.00 -12.28
CA TYR A 279 17.97 1.02 -11.20
C TYR A 279 17.30 -0.31 -11.58
N TYR A 280 16.15 -0.28 -12.25
CA TYR A 280 15.49 -1.49 -12.73
C TYR A 280 16.35 -2.23 -13.76
N GLU A 281 17.02 -1.51 -14.65
CA GLU A 281 17.98 -2.08 -15.58
C GLU A 281 19.19 -2.68 -14.85
N LYS A 282 19.78 -1.95 -13.89
CA LYS A 282 20.91 -2.41 -13.08
C LYS A 282 20.63 -3.75 -12.37
N PHE A 283 19.41 -3.95 -11.90
CA PHE A 283 19.00 -5.17 -11.18
C PHE A 283 18.25 -6.17 -12.07
N HIS A 284 18.21 -5.98 -13.39
CA HIS A 284 17.54 -6.88 -14.34
C HIS A 284 16.08 -7.16 -13.95
N ILE A 285 15.37 -6.15 -13.42
CA ILE A 285 14.03 -6.30 -12.85
C ILE A 285 13.03 -6.82 -13.88
N LYS A 286 13.18 -6.44 -15.15
CA LYS A 286 12.31 -6.96 -16.19
C LYS A 286 12.41 -8.48 -16.29
N GLU A 287 13.63 -9.00 -16.35
CA GLU A 287 13.91 -10.42 -16.56
C GLU A 287 13.62 -11.24 -15.31
N ILE A 288 14.06 -10.77 -14.14
CA ILE A 288 13.96 -11.57 -12.90
C ILE A 288 12.59 -11.47 -12.23
N TRP A 289 11.81 -10.42 -12.52
CA TRP A 289 10.55 -10.15 -11.84
C TRP A 289 9.37 -9.96 -12.81
N TRP A 290 9.43 -8.99 -13.72
CA TRP A 290 8.24 -8.68 -14.55
C TRP A 290 7.87 -9.79 -15.52
N ASP A 291 8.82 -10.34 -16.27
CA ASP A 291 8.56 -11.40 -17.24
C ASP A 291 7.92 -12.64 -16.55
N PRO A 292 8.39 -13.09 -15.37
CA PRO A 292 7.66 -14.07 -14.56
C PRO A 292 6.24 -13.64 -14.14
N MET A 293 6.03 -12.38 -13.74
CA MET A 293 4.70 -11.88 -13.37
C MET A 293 3.74 -11.83 -14.57
N GLU A 294 4.23 -11.48 -15.75
CA GLU A 294 3.48 -11.47 -17.00
C GLU A 294 3.03 -12.87 -17.41
N ILE A 295 3.93 -13.86 -17.34
CA ILE A 295 3.60 -15.27 -17.57
C ILE A 295 2.55 -15.75 -16.57
N LEU A 296 2.73 -15.41 -15.28
CA LEU A 296 1.79 -15.78 -14.23
C LEU A 296 0.41 -15.14 -14.45
N ALA A 297 0.33 -13.84 -14.72
CA ALA A 297 -0.94 -13.16 -14.99
C ALA A 297 -1.68 -13.81 -16.18
N THR A 298 -0.97 -14.06 -17.27
CA THR A 298 -1.53 -14.63 -18.50
C THR A 298 -2.06 -16.05 -18.27
N SER A 299 -1.37 -16.89 -17.49
CA SER A 299 -1.80 -18.27 -17.22
C SER A 299 -3.13 -18.35 -16.44
N TYR A 300 -3.45 -17.30 -15.68
CA TYR A 300 -4.73 -17.13 -15.00
C TYR A 300 -5.79 -16.37 -15.83
N GLY A 301 -5.45 -15.97 -17.06
CA GLY A 301 -6.36 -15.22 -17.94
C GLY A 301 -6.48 -13.73 -17.60
N ALA A 302 -5.60 -13.20 -16.77
CA ALA A 302 -5.48 -11.78 -16.51
C ALA A 302 -4.68 -11.09 -17.63
N TYR A 303 -4.89 -9.79 -17.79
CA TYR A 303 -4.17 -8.96 -18.75
C TYR A 303 -2.93 -8.33 -18.09
N PRO A 304 -1.70 -8.63 -18.54
CA PRO A 304 -0.52 -7.93 -18.10
C PRO A 304 -0.35 -6.61 -18.87
N LEU A 305 0.05 -5.54 -18.18
CA LEU A 305 0.34 -4.24 -18.77
C LEU A 305 1.59 -3.64 -18.13
N ASN A 306 2.59 -3.36 -18.95
CA ASN A 306 3.79 -2.62 -18.55
C ASN A 306 3.78 -1.23 -19.17
N TRP A 307 3.76 -0.19 -18.33
CA TRP A 307 3.82 1.22 -18.79
C TRP A 307 5.22 1.82 -18.83
N ASN A 308 6.26 1.08 -18.46
CA ASN A 308 7.65 1.49 -18.68
C ASN A 308 8.05 1.34 -20.16
N LYS A 309 7.32 2.04 -21.04
CA LYS A 309 7.49 2.04 -22.49
C LYS A 309 7.62 3.48 -23.03
N PRO A 310 8.40 3.70 -24.10
CA PRO A 310 8.46 4.99 -24.77
C PRO A 310 7.08 5.46 -25.27
N GLY A 311 6.90 6.78 -25.44
CA GLY A 311 5.67 7.36 -26.00
C GLY A 311 4.48 7.43 -25.04
N THR A 312 4.65 7.02 -23.79
CA THR A 312 3.69 7.19 -22.69
C THR A 312 3.97 8.48 -21.91
N CYS A 313 2.97 9.02 -21.21
CA CYS A 313 3.10 10.25 -20.41
C CYS A 313 4.33 10.23 -19.48
N ASP A 314 5.05 11.35 -19.43
CA ASP A 314 6.34 11.50 -18.73
C ASP A 314 6.33 12.63 -17.70
N LEU A 315 5.18 12.82 -17.04
CA LEU A 315 5.02 13.77 -15.94
C LEU A 315 5.09 13.01 -14.61
N PHE A 316 5.88 13.52 -13.67
CA PHE A 316 6.18 12.83 -12.42
C PHE A 316 6.07 13.77 -11.22
N ASN A 317 5.48 13.25 -10.13
CA ASN A 317 5.52 13.91 -8.83
C ASN A 317 6.85 13.62 -8.13
N ASP A 318 7.34 12.39 -8.21
CA ASP A 318 8.68 12.01 -7.77
C ASP A 318 9.24 10.92 -8.68
N ALA A 319 10.43 10.43 -8.39
CA ALA A 319 11.11 9.44 -9.22
C ALA A 319 10.31 8.14 -9.43
N SER A 320 9.38 7.82 -8.54
CA SER A 320 8.58 6.58 -8.53
C SER A 320 7.08 6.77 -8.80
N HIS A 321 6.55 7.99 -8.69
CA HIS A 321 5.11 8.28 -8.85
C HIS A 321 4.87 9.23 -10.02
N GLN A 322 4.11 8.77 -11.01
CA GLN A 322 3.61 9.63 -12.09
C GLN A 322 2.66 10.71 -11.55
N SER A 323 2.59 11.83 -12.25
CA SER A 323 1.60 12.86 -12.00
C SER A 323 0.20 12.35 -12.32
N ALA A 324 -0.81 12.81 -11.57
CA ALA A 324 -2.22 12.52 -11.80
C ALA A 324 -2.68 12.88 -13.22
N PHE A 325 -2.02 13.82 -13.90
CA PHE A 325 -2.33 14.14 -15.30
C PHE A 325 -2.09 12.97 -16.25
N CYS A 326 -1.11 12.10 -15.98
CA CYS A 326 -0.87 10.92 -16.79
C CYS A 326 -2.01 9.89 -16.69
N PHE A 327 -2.77 9.93 -15.59
CA PHE A 327 -3.80 8.93 -15.33
C PHE A 327 -5.05 9.13 -16.18
N ILE A 328 -5.27 10.31 -16.77
CA ILE A 328 -6.42 10.54 -17.65
C ILE A 328 -6.31 9.64 -18.90
N ASP A 329 -5.17 9.66 -19.57
CA ASP A 329 -4.94 8.84 -20.77
C ASP A 329 -4.82 7.35 -20.42
N GLN A 330 -4.18 7.03 -19.29
CA GLN A 330 -4.07 5.66 -18.80
C GLN A 330 -5.44 5.06 -18.45
N MET A 331 -6.32 5.80 -17.78
CA MET A 331 -7.68 5.37 -17.49
C MET A 331 -8.47 5.15 -18.78
N LYS A 332 -8.27 6.02 -19.78
CA LYS A 332 -8.88 5.81 -21.09
C LYS A 332 -8.41 4.52 -21.75
N GLU A 333 -7.11 4.26 -21.77
CA GLU A 333 -6.53 3.00 -22.27
C GLU A 333 -7.10 1.79 -21.52
N ILE A 334 -7.14 1.85 -20.19
CA ILE A 334 -7.61 0.77 -19.33
C ILE A 334 -9.07 0.40 -19.63
N TRP A 335 -9.97 1.40 -19.67
CA TRP A 335 -11.39 1.12 -19.86
C TRP A 335 -11.71 0.58 -21.24
N VAL A 336 -11.12 1.20 -22.28
CA VAL A 336 -11.39 0.84 -23.68
C VAL A 336 -10.85 -0.55 -24.00
N ASN A 337 -9.66 -0.91 -23.50
CA ASN A 337 -8.98 -2.13 -23.93
C ASN A 337 -9.17 -3.33 -23.00
N TYR A 338 -9.56 -3.10 -21.74
CA TYR A 338 -9.55 -4.16 -20.71
C TYR A 338 -10.84 -4.27 -19.89
N ALA A 339 -11.43 -3.16 -19.43
CA ALA A 339 -12.63 -3.24 -18.58
C ALA A 339 -13.88 -3.63 -19.39
N GLU A 340 -14.09 -2.97 -20.55
CA GLU A 340 -15.29 -3.15 -21.37
C GLU A 340 -15.20 -4.28 -22.40
N LYS A 341 -14.01 -4.78 -22.68
CA LYS A 341 -13.78 -5.93 -23.57
C LYS A 341 -14.11 -7.23 -22.85
#